data_AF-A0A9Q7K8P5-F1
#
_entry.id   AF-A0A9Q7K8P5-F1
#
_cell.length_a   1.000
_cell.length_b   1.000
_cell.length_c   1.000
_cell.angle_alpha   90.00
_cell.angle_beta   90.00
_cell.angle_gamma   90.00
#
_symmetry.space_group_name_H-M   'P 1'
#
loop_
_entity.id
_entity.type
_entity.pdbx_description
1 polymer ?
#
loop_
_entity_poly.entity_id
_entity_poly.type
_entity_poly.pdbx_seq_one_letter_code
_entity_poly.pdbx_strand_id
1 'polypeptide(L)'
;MSNYPMTVLIDQETMNWLIDLNRLGFNVHFMHCFEASSYIDKRTINEIKLGDYVHKLEVTDPYNKRFIIEECNRLDLSPEQLLKLNVFLTFQNELNPYSEVM
;
A
#
# COMPACT_ATOMS: atom_id res chain seq x y z
N MET A 1 -14.44 15.51 -10.77
CA MET A 1 -13.19 14.79 -10.46
C MET A 1 -12.54 14.42 -11.79
N SER A 2 -11.21 14.45 -11.88
CA SER A 2 -10.47 14.20 -13.13
C SER A 2 -10.78 12.82 -13.70
N ASN A 3 -11.09 12.74 -15.00
CA ASN A 3 -11.36 11.47 -15.71
C ASN A 3 -10.08 10.65 -16.00
N TYR A 4 -8.90 11.17 -15.66
CA TYR A 4 -7.64 10.47 -15.90
C TYR A 4 -7.39 9.42 -14.81
N PRO A 5 -6.92 8.21 -15.17
CA PRO A 5 -6.49 7.22 -14.17
C PRO A 5 -5.34 7.79 -13.34
N MET A 6 -5.32 7.48 -12.05
CA MET A 6 -4.15 7.73 -11.20
C MET A 6 -3.20 6.56 -11.41
N THR A 7 -1.95 6.85 -11.75
CA THR A 7 -0.91 5.83 -11.86
C THR A 7 -0.10 5.79 -10.57
N VAL A 8 0.03 4.61 -9.98
CA VAL A 8 0.92 4.33 -8.84
C VAL A 8 2.00 3.38 -9.31
N LEU A 9 3.26 3.74 -9.12
CA LEU A 9 4.39 2.87 -9.48
C LEU A 9 4.70 1.87 -8.36
N ILE A 10 5.10 0.66 -8.74
CA ILE A 10 5.40 -0.40 -7.78
C ILE A 10 6.87 -0.76 -7.90
N ASP A 11 7.60 -0.67 -6.78
CA ASP A 11 8.99 -1.10 -6.72
C ASP A 11 9.11 -2.63 -6.61
N GLN A 12 10.32 -3.12 -6.91
CA GLN A 12 10.62 -4.55 -6.93
C GLN A 12 10.32 -5.26 -5.58
N GLU A 13 10.61 -4.60 -4.45
CA GLU A 13 10.41 -5.18 -3.12
C GLU A 13 8.92 -5.32 -2.81
N THR A 14 8.15 -4.27 -3.08
CA THR A 14 6.69 -4.25 -2.93
C THR A 14 6.05 -5.33 -3.80
N MET A 15 6.52 -5.48 -5.04
CA MET A 15 6.04 -6.53 -5.95
C MET A 15 6.34 -7.93 -5.42
N ASN A 16 7.50 -8.14 -4.80
CA ASN A 16 7.85 -9.43 -4.21
C ASN A 16 6.91 -9.80 -3.05
N TRP A 17 6.62 -8.86 -2.14
CA TRP A 17 5.66 -9.09 -1.06
C TRP A 17 4.26 -9.42 -1.57
N LEU A 18 3.80 -8.76 -2.63
CA LEU A 18 2.52 -9.06 -3.27
C LEU A 18 2.50 -10.46 -3.90
N ILE A 19 3.58 -10.89 -4.53
CA ILE A 19 3.70 -12.25 -5.08
C ILE A 19 3.65 -13.27 -3.94
N ASP A 20 4.34 -13.02 -2.84
CA ASP A 20 4.37 -13.93 -1.70
C ASP A 20 3.01 -14.03 -0.99
N LEU A 21 2.31 -12.90 -0.79
CA LEU A 21 0.93 -12.91 -0.27
C LEU A 21 -0.02 -13.74 -1.15
N ASN A 22 0.06 -13.56 -2.47
CA ASN A 22 -0.74 -14.35 -3.41
C ASN A 22 -0.42 -15.85 -3.33
N ARG A 23 0.86 -16.22 -3.15
CA ARG A 23 1.28 -17.61 -2.96
C ARG A 23 0.79 -18.22 -1.65
N LEU A 24 0.64 -17.41 -0.61
CA LEU A 24 0.06 -17.80 0.67
C LEU A 24 -1.47 -17.96 0.62
N GLY A 25 -2.11 -17.68 -0.52
CA GLY A 25 -3.55 -17.82 -0.72
C GLY A 25 -4.36 -16.56 -0.39
N PHE A 26 -3.69 -15.46 -0.02
CA PHE A 26 -4.32 -14.16 0.11
C PHE A 26 -4.48 -13.55 -1.27
N ASN A 27 -5.71 -13.51 -1.77
CA ASN A 27 -6.02 -12.83 -3.02
C ASN A 27 -5.99 -11.32 -2.77
N VAL A 28 -4.78 -10.76 -2.76
CA VAL A 28 -4.56 -9.35 -2.45
C VAL A 28 -5.01 -8.54 -3.65
N HIS A 29 -6.24 -8.04 -3.58
CA HIS A 29 -6.68 -6.97 -4.45
C HIS A 29 -5.95 -5.69 -4.04
N PHE A 30 -5.16 -5.11 -4.95
CA PHE A 30 -4.45 -3.84 -4.76
C PHE A 30 -5.31 -2.72 -4.15
N MET A 31 -6.61 -2.74 -4.46
CA MET A 31 -7.61 -1.82 -3.94
C MET A 31 -7.74 -1.89 -2.41
N HIS A 32 -7.63 -3.09 -1.83
CA HIS A 32 -7.71 -3.31 -0.38
C HIS A 32 -6.38 -3.04 0.33
N CYS A 33 -5.25 -2.98 -0.42
CA CYS A 33 -3.97 -2.66 0.19
C CYS A 33 -4.03 -1.31 0.89
N PHE A 34 -4.64 -0.29 0.27
CA PHE A 34 -4.66 1.05 0.85
C PHE A 34 -5.43 1.17 2.17
N GLU A 35 -6.32 0.22 2.49
CA GLU A 35 -7.18 0.33 3.68
C GLU A 35 -6.39 0.18 5.00
N ALA A 36 -5.25 -0.52 4.98
CA ALA A 36 -4.41 -0.72 6.16
C ALA A 36 -3.84 0.60 6.73
N SER A 37 -3.75 1.66 5.92
CA SER A 37 -3.22 2.94 6.37
C SER A 37 -4.17 3.71 7.26
N SER A 38 -5.47 3.39 7.21
CA SER A 38 -6.54 4.05 7.98
C SER A 38 -6.28 4.03 9.49
N TYR A 39 -5.47 3.07 9.97
CA TYR A 39 -5.15 2.88 11.38
C TYR A 39 -3.75 3.36 11.78
N ILE A 40 -2.99 3.94 10.86
CA ILE A 40 -1.60 4.36 11.09
C ILE A 40 -1.53 5.82 11.54
N ASP A 41 -0.81 6.10 12.63
CA ASP A 41 -0.41 7.46 13.00
C ASP A 41 0.85 7.86 12.22
N LYS A 42 0.88 9.06 11.63
CA LYS A 42 2.06 9.60 10.94
C LYS A 42 3.35 9.50 11.77
N ARG A 43 3.24 9.57 13.10
CA ARG A 43 4.38 9.48 14.03
C ARG A 43 5.03 8.10 14.11
N THR A 44 4.33 7.04 13.73
CA THR A 44 4.88 5.68 13.72
C THR A 44 5.58 5.35 12.40
N ILE A 45 5.42 6.21 11.39
CA ILE A 45 6.04 6.06 10.08
C ILE A 45 7.45 6.64 10.13
N ASN A 46 8.44 5.76 10.05
CA ASN A 46 9.82 6.13 9.81
C ASN A 46 10.04 6.45 8.32
N GLU A 47 11.28 6.36 7.83
CA GLU A 47 11.58 6.54 6.41
C GLU A 47 11.09 5.34 5.57
N ILE A 48 10.26 5.61 4.55
CA ILE A 48 9.86 4.63 3.54
C ILE A 48 10.70 4.86 2.28
N LYS A 49 11.63 3.94 2.03
CA LYS A 49 12.51 3.97 0.85
C LYS A 49 11.87 3.21 -0.30
N LEU A 50 11.85 3.84 -1.47
CA LEU A 50 11.42 3.21 -2.71
C LEU A 50 12.64 2.69 -3.47
N GLY A 51 12.50 1.51 -4.05
CA GLY A 51 13.49 0.92 -4.94
C GLY A 51 13.20 1.22 -6.42
N ASP A 52 13.78 0.40 -7.30
CA ASP A 52 13.51 0.48 -8.73
C ASP A 52 12.08 0.04 -9.05
N TYR A 53 11.35 0.87 -9.80
CA TYR A 53 10.00 0.58 -10.23
C TYR A 53 9.97 -0.47 -11.33
N VAL A 54 9.16 -1.52 -11.14
CA VAL A 54 9.04 -2.65 -12.06
C VAL A 54 7.61 -2.84 -12.58
N HIS A 55 6.63 -2.19 -11.96
CA HIS A 55 5.23 -2.30 -12.38
C HIS A 55 4.46 -0.98 -12.22
N LYS A 56 3.28 -0.90 -12.86
CA LYS A 56 2.38 0.25 -12.81
C LYS A 56 0.97 -0.23 -12.46
N LEU A 57 0.37 0.40 -11.46
CA LEU A 57 -1.03 0.22 -11.09
C LEU A 57 -1.83 1.42 -11.58
N GLU A 58 -2.89 1.16 -12.35
CA GLU A 58 -3.85 2.18 -12.74
C GLU A 58 -5.07 2.13 -11.82
N VAL A 59 -5.25 3.19 -11.03
CA VAL A 59 -6.43 3.39 -10.20
C VAL A 59 -7.42 4.21 -11.02
N THR A 60 -8.48 3.55 -11.49
CA THR A 60 -9.54 4.16 -12.31
C THR A 60 -10.73 4.64 -11.48
N ASP A 61 -11.04 3.92 -10.39
CA ASP A 61 -12.15 4.21 -9.49
C ASP A 61 -11.98 5.57 -8.78
N PRO A 62 -12.94 6.51 -8.89
CA PRO A 62 -12.85 7.82 -8.27
C PRO A 62 -12.84 7.82 -6.74
N TYR A 63 -13.50 6.87 -6.08
CA TYR A 63 -13.50 6.74 -4.62
C TYR A 63 -12.12 6.32 -4.13
N ASN A 64 -11.50 5.33 -4.78
CA ASN A 64 -10.14 4.92 -4.45
C ASN A 64 -9.13 6.04 -4.67
N LYS A 65 -9.22 6.76 -5.79
CA LYS A 65 -8.35 7.92 -6.05
C LYS A 65 -8.43 8.92 -4.91
N ARG A 66 -9.66 9.24 -4.48
CA ARG A 66 -9.90 10.18 -3.40
C ARG A 66 -9.30 9.68 -2.09
N PHE A 67 -9.56 8.42 -1.75
CA PHE A 67 -9.04 7.79 -0.53
C PHE A 67 -7.50 7.83 -0.49
N ILE A 68 -6.84 7.41 -1.57
CA ILE A 68 -5.37 7.44 -1.69
C ILE A 68 -4.84 8.87 -1.48
N ILE A 69 -5.48 9.88 -2.11
CA ILE A 69 -5.06 11.29 -1.95
C ILE A 69 -5.21 11.76 -0.50
N GLU A 70 -6.35 11.46 0.13
CA GLU A 70 -6.62 11.87 1.52
C GLU A 70 -5.61 11.25 2.49
N GLU A 71 -5.31 9.96 2.33
CA GLU A 71 -4.34 9.24 3.15
C GLU A 71 -2.89 9.69 2.89
N CYS A 72 -2.51 9.91 1.64
CA CYS A 72 -1.22 10.51 1.28
C CYS A 72 -1.03 11.87 1.94
N ASN A 73 -2.06 12.73 1.93
CA ASN A 73 -1.99 14.04 2.57
C ASN A 73 -1.91 13.94 4.10
N ARG A 74 -2.65 13.00 4.70
CA ARG A 74 -2.66 12.78 6.16
C ARG A 74 -1.31 12.27 6.67
N LEU A 75 -0.69 11.36 5.93
CA LEU A 75 0.57 10.70 6.30
C LEU A 75 1.81 11.39 5.72
N ASP A 76 1.64 12.34 4.80
CA ASP A 76 2.72 13.06 4.09
C ASP A 76 3.61 12.09 3.30
N LEU A 77 2.95 11.23 2.52
CA LEU A 77 3.55 10.17 1.72
C LEU A 77 3.14 10.28 0.25
N SER A 78 3.99 9.83 -0.66
CA SER A 78 3.57 9.59 -2.05
C SER A 78 2.65 8.36 -2.15
N PRO A 79 1.84 8.22 -3.22
CA PRO A 79 1.02 7.03 -3.44
C PRO A 79 1.82 5.72 -3.46
N GLU A 80 3.05 5.75 -3.97
CA GLU A 80 3.97 4.61 -4.00
C GLU A 80 4.43 4.23 -2.59
N GLN A 81 4.80 5.23 -1.78
CA GLN A 81 5.19 5.00 -0.38
C GLN A 81 4.00 4.48 0.44
N LEU A 82 2.81 5.04 0.20
CA LEU A 82 1.58 4.60 0.85
C LEU A 82 1.27 3.15 0.47
N LEU A 83 1.36 2.77 -0.80
CA LEU A 83 1.16 1.38 -1.26
C LEU A 83 2.16 0.44 -0.59
N LYS A 84 3.45 0.81 -0.58
CA LYS A 84 4.50 0.01 0.03
C LYS A 84 4.29 -0.23 1.52
N LEU A 85 3.96 0.82 2.26
CA LEU A 85 3.64 0.74 3.69
C LEU A 85 2.50 -0.22 3.96
N ASN A 86 1.44 -0.08 3.20
CA ASN A 86 0.25 -0.91 3.31
C ASN A 86 0.53 -2.39 3.04
N VAL A 87 1.20 -2.69 1.92
CA VAL A 87 1.61 -4.06 1.58
C VAL A 87 2.53 -4.64 2.65
N PHE A 88 3.48 -3.85 3.16
CA PHE A 88 4.37 -4.27 4.24
C PHE A 88 3.59 -4.65 5.50
N LEU A 89 2.63 -3.82 5.93
CA LEU A 89 1.84 -4.09 7.13
C LEU A 89 0.95 -5.31 6.97
N THR A 90 0.29 -5.47 5.82
CA THR A 90 -0.46 -6.70 5.52
C THR A 90 0.48 -7.91 5.56
N PHE A 91 1.65 -7.83 4.91
CA PHE A 91 2.63 -8.91 4.91
C PHE A 91 3.12 -9.28 6.31
N GLN A 92 3.39 -8.28 7.16
CA GLN A 92 3.77 -8.52 8.57
C GLN A 92 2.65 -9.16 9.38
N ASN A 93 1.42 -8.67 9.26
CA ASN A 93 0.26 -9.21 9.98
C ASN A 93 -0.01 -10.67 9.59
N GLU A 94 0.06 -11.00 8.30
CA GLU A 94 -0.20 -12.37 7.84
C GLU A 94 0.96 -13.33 8.15
N LEU A 95 2.20 -12.85 8.18
CA LEU A 95 3.35 -13.66 8.61
C LEU A 95 3.42 -13.84 10.13
N ASN A 96 2.78 -12.96 10.90
CA ASN A 96 2.76 -13.01 12.35
C ASN A 96 1.35 -12.78 12.92
N PRO A 97 0.45 -13.78 12.82
CA PRO A 97 -0.92 -13.68 13.34
C PRO A 97 -0.99 -13.54 14.87
N TYR A 98 0.15 -13.62 15.58
CA TYR A 98 0.26 -13.44 17.03
C TYR A 98 1.01 -12.16 17.44
N SER A 99 1.22 -11.21 16.52
CA SER A 99 1.82 -9.90 16.86
C SER A 99 0.88 -8.97 17.62
N GLU A 100 -0.39 -9.34 17.86
CA GLU A 100 -1.23 -8.72 18.89
C GLU A 100 -0.81 -9.16 20.30
N VAL A 101 0.47 -9.01 20.66
CA VAL A 101 0.90 -8.97 22.05
C VAL A 101 2.11 -8.04 22.13
N MET A 102 1.88 -6.74 22.27
CA MET A 102 2.54 -5.81 23.22
C MET A 102 1.84 -4.46 23.21
#